data_AF-A0A0C2SIM2-F1
#
_entry.id   AF-A0A0C2SIM2-F1
#
_cell.length_a   1.000
_cell.length_b   1.000
_cell.length_c   1.000
_cell.angle_alpha   90.00
_cell.angle_beta   90.00
_cell.angle_gamma   90.00
#
_symmetry.space_group_name_H-M   'P 1'
#
loop_
_entity.id
_entity.type
_entity.pdbx_description
1 polymer ?
#
loop_
_entity_poly.entity_id
_entity_poly.type
_entity_poly.pdbx_seq_one_letter_code
_entity_poly.pdbx_strand_id
1 'polypeptide(L)'
;MIREVARQGLLPHPKFFASTRPFGTPIGPVALKCAVTFLVILAVPAKDAYDFILDLTSYPRLVNQLIFYVAMCIGVWRLRRRRAETGLAPSEFEAKNIYIFVYLLASLLMILMPWVPPEPGQGDVSFWYATYCVVGIAILASCGIYYWLWFVFLPRLGGYEIVEKIEEQRNGARNVHLVRQYPCEGTERQPLL
;
A
#
# COMPACT_ATOMS: atom_id res chain seq x y z
N MET A 1 -9.53 -6.78 0.64
CA MET A 1 -8.73 -5.53 0.64
C MET A 1 -8.58 -4.92 -0.75
N ILE A 2 -7.98 -5.59 -1.75
CA ILE A 2 -7.78 -5.02 -3.11
C ILE A 2 -9.07 -4.44 -3.72
N ARG A 3 -10.21 -5.13 -3.56
CA ARG A 3 -11.52 -4.64 -4.03
C ARG A 3 -11.95 -3.32 -3.38
N GLU A 4 -11.70 -3.14 -2.09
CA GLU A 4 -12.09 -1.93 -1.36
C GLU A 4 -11.21 -0.74 -1.76
N VAL A 5 -9.90 -0.99 -1.93
CA VAL A 5 -8.96 -0.03 -2.49
C VAL A 5 -9.35 0.36 -3.93
N ALA A 6 -9.80 -0.61 -4.74
CA ALA A 6 -10.37 -0.32 -6.06
C ALA A 6 -11.65 0.52 -5.98
N ARG A 7 -12.50 0.26 -4.97
CA ARG A 7 -13.74 1.02 -4.73
C ARG A 7 -13.48 2.45 -4.26
N GLN A 8 -12.32 2.72 -3.68
CA GLN A 8 -11.81 4.07 -3.38
C GLN A 8 -11.16 4.74 -4.61
N GLY A 9 -11.12 4.05 -5.75
CA GLY A 9 -10.52 4.53 -6.99
C GLY A 9 -8.98 4.58 -6.99
N LEU A 10 -8.32 4.12 -5.93
CA LEU A 10 -6.86 4.14 -5.79
C LEU A 10 -6.12 3.24 -6.79
N LEU A 11 -6.84 2.36 -7.49
CA LEU A 11 -6.28 1.46 -8.51
C LEU A 11 -6.62 1.93 -9.93
N PRO A 12 -5.71 1.71 -10.90
CA PRO A 12 -5.99 1.90 -12.31
C PRO A 12 -7.11 0.96 -12.76
N HIS A 13 -8.04 1.47 -13.57
CA HIS A 13 -9.25 0.75 -13.98
C HIS A 13 -10.03 0.16 -12.78
N PRO A 14 -10.49 1.00 -11.83
CA PRO A 14 -11.10 0.54 -10.59
C PRO A 14 -12.34 -0.33 -10.83
N LYS A 15 -13.08 -0.09 -11.93
CA LYS A 15 -14.24 -0.89 -12.34
C LYS A 15 -13.90 -2.37 -12.56
N PHE A 16 -12.71 -2.66 -13.10
CA PHE A 16 -12.28 -4.04 -13.34
C PHE A 16 -11.96 -4.75 -12.01
N PHE A 17 -11.16 -4.11 -11.14
CA PHE A 17 -10.75 -4.71 -9.86
C PHE A 17 -11.85 -4.72 -8.79
N ALA A 18 -12.83 -3.82 -8.87
CA ALA A 18 -13.97 -3.76 -7.96
C ALA A 18 -15.12 -4.70 -8.36
N SER A 19 -15.15 -5.17 -9.62
CA SER A 19 -16.23 -6.01 -10.15
C SER A 19 -16.27 -7.39 -9.50
N THR A 20 -17.48 -7.85 -9.18
CA THR A 20 -17.76 -9.19 -8.66
C THR A 20 -18.67 -10.02 -9.56
N ARG A 21 -18.92 -9.57 -10.80
CA ARG A 21 -19.77 -10.31 -11.74
C ARG A 21 -18.94 -11.35 -12.50
N PRO A 22 -19.48 -12.56 -12.79
CA PRO A 22 -20.84 -13.03 -12.51
C PRO A 22 -21.00 -13.82 -11.19
N PHE A 23 -19.95 -14.43 -10.64
CA PHE A 23 -20.03 -15.40 -9.53
C PHE A 23 -19.98 -14.81 -8.11
N GLY A 24 -20.09 -13.49 -7.95
CA GLY A 24 -19.98 -12.82 -6.64
C GLY A 24 -18.54 -12.72 -6.11
N THR A 25 -17.55 -13.27 -6.82
CA THR A 25 -16.14 -13.22 -6.45
C THR A 25 -15.40 -12.14 -7.27
N PRO A 26 -14.45 -11.40 -6.65
CA PRO A 26 -13.63 -10.44 -7.37
C PRO A 26 -12.56 -11.16 -8.20
N ILE A 27 -12.92 -11.56 -9.42
CA ILE A 27 -12.08 -12.39 -10.31
C ILE A 27 -10.77 -11.67 -10.66
N GLY A 28 -10.80 -10.36 -10.92
CA GLY A 28 -9.61 -9.58 -11.28
C GLY A 28 -8.48 -9.67 -10.25
N PRO A 29 -8.72 -9.28 -8.97
CA PRO A 29 -7.73 -9.42 -7.90
C PRO A 29 -7.26 -10.86 -7.66
N VAL A 30 -8.16 -11.83 -7.77
CA VAL A 30 -7.82 -13.26 -7.58
C VAL A 30 -6.91 -13.74 -8.71
N ALA A 31 -7.27 -13.46 -9.97
CA ALA A 31 -6.48 -13.84 -11.14
C ALA A 31 -5.09 -13.20 -11.12
N LEU A 32 -4.98 -11.91 -10.75
CA LEU A 32 -3.69 -11.25 -10.59
C LEU A 32 -2.82 -11.94 -9.53
N LYS A 33 -3.39 -12.24 -8.35
CA LYS A 33 -2.68 -12.95 -7.29
C LYS A 33 -2.23 -14.34 -7.77
N CYS A 34 -3.11 -15.09 -8.40
CA CYS A 34 -2.79 -16.40 -8.97
C CYS A 34 -1.67 -16.31 -10.00
N ALA A 35 -1.74 -15.37 -10.95
CA ALA A 35 -0.72 -15.19 -11.98
C ALA A 35 0.66 -14.90 -11.38
N VAL A 36 0.73 -13.99 -10.40
CA VAL A 36 1.99 -13.71 -9.67
C VAL A 36 2.49 -14.94 -8.92
N THR A 37 1.60 -15.68 -8.24
CA THR A 37 1.97 -16.93 -7.54
C THR A 37 2.50 -17.98 -8.50
N PHE A 38 1.86 -18.20 -9.65
CA PHE A 38 2.34 -19.12 -10.67
C PHE A 38 3.71 -18.71 -11.22
N LEU A 39 3.92 -17.42 -11.50
CA LEU A 39 5.20 -16.90 -11.98
C LEU A 39 6.32 -17.22 -10.98
N VAL A 40 6.10 -16.96 -9.68
CA VAL A 40 7.10 -17.23 -8.64
C VAL A 40 7.40 -18.72 -8.51
N ILE A 41 6.39 -19.59 -8.52
CA ILE A 41 6.57 -21.05 -8.43
C ILE A 41 7.39 -21.58 -9.61
N LEU A 42 7.18 -21.04 -10.82
CA LEU A 42 7.92 -21.44 -12.01
C LEU A 42 9.36 -20.90 -12.04
N ALA A 43 9.60 -19.75 -11.40
CA ALA A 43 10.91 -19.09 -11.39
C ALA A 43 11.87 -19.68 -10.35
N VAL A 44 11.36 -20.24 -9.25
CA VAL A 44 12.18 -20.67 -8.10
C VAL A 44 12.41 -22.19 -8.14
N PRO A 45 13.63 -22.68 -7.84
CA PRO A 45 13.91 -24.11 -7.76
C PRO A 45 12.98 -24.80 -6.74
N ALA A 46 12.43 -25.97 -7.10
CA ALA A 46 11.43 -26.66 -6.29
C ALA A 46 11.90 -26.99 -4.85
N LYS A 47 13.21 -27.23 -4.67
CA LYS A 47 13.81 -27.52 -3.35
C LYS A 47 13.69 -26.35 -2.38
N ASP A 48 13.79 -25.12 -2.87
CA ASP A 48 13.89 -23.89 -2.06
C ASP A 48 12.61 -23.04 -2.15
N ALA A 49 11.62 -23.48 -2.94
CA ALA A 49 10.45 -22.68 -3.27
C ALA A 49 9.59 -22.35 -2.05
N TYR A 50 9.44 -23.26 -1.09
CA TYR A 50 8.62 -23.03 0.10
C TYR A 50 9.20 -21.92 0.97
N ASP A 51 10.46 -22.05 1.38
CA ASP A 51 11.15 -21.08 2.25
C ASP A 51 11.24 -19.72 1.57
N PHE A 52 11.63 -19.69 0.29
CA PHE A 52 11.68 -18.45 -0.47
C PHE A 52 10.31 -17.75 -0.60
N ILE A 53 9.22 -18.48 -0.81
CA ILE A 53 7.87 -17.89 -0.92
C ILE A 53 7.42 -17.32 0.45
N LEU A 54 7.73 -18.01 1.55
CA LEU A 54 7.44 -17.53 2.89
C LEU A 54 8.19 -16.22 3.19
N ASP A 55 9.48 -16.19 2.87
CA ASP A 55 10.32 -15.01 3.06
C ASP A 55 9.87 -13.84 2.18
N LEU A 56 9.58 -14.12 0.91
CA LEU A 56 9.10 -13.13 -0.05
C LEU A 56 7.70 -12.60 0.30
N THR A 57 6.89 -13.35 1.04
CA THR A 57 5.59 -12.89 1.53
C THR A 57 5.71 -12.07 2.82
N SER A 58 6.70 -12.40 3.66
CA SER A 58 6.87 -11.81 4.99
C SER A 58 7.69 -10.52 4.95
N TYR A 59 8.78 -10.49 4.19
CA TYR A 59 9.70 -9.36 4.18
C TYR A 59 9.07 -8.06 3.61
N PRO A 60 8.39 -8.05 2.44
CA PRO A 60 7.68 -6.86 1.97
C PRO A 60 6.59 -6.37 2.93
N ARG A 61 5.96 -7.29 3.67
CA ARG A 61 4.98 -6.95 4.70
C ARG A 61 5.63 -6.19 5.84
N LEU A 62 6.78 -6.64 6.34
CA LEU A 62 7.54 -5.96 7.39
C LEU A 62 7.95 -4.55 6.94
N VAL A 63 8.49 -4.42 5.73
CA VAL A 63 8.90 -3.12 5.17
C VAL A 63 7.71 -2.15 5.07
N ASN A 64 6.58 -2.59 4.50
CA ASN A 64 5.37 -1.76 4.44
C ASN A 64 4.87 -1.37 5.83
N GLN A 65 4.82 -2.33 6.75
CA GLN A 65 4.37 -2.12 8.13
C GLN A 65 5.22 -1.07 8.85
N LEU A 66 6.54 -1.10 8.70
CA LEU A 66 7.42 -0.07 9.25
C LEU A 66 7.11 1.32 8.68
N ILE A 67 6.93 1.44 7.36
CA ILE A 67 6.62 2.72 6.71
C ILE A 67 5.31 3.31 7.27
N PHE A 68 4.26 2.48 7.37
CA PHE A 68 2.98 2.91 7.93
C PHE A 68 3.08 3.30 9.41
N TYR A 69 3.86 2.56 10.21
CA TYR A 69 4.04 2.90 11.62
C TYR A 69 4.84 4.18 11.82
N VAL A 70 5.90 4.41 11.04
CA VAL A 70 6.64 5.67 11.10
C VAL A 70 5.72 6.84 10.73
N ALA A 71 4.94 6.71 9.65
CA ALA A 71 3.95 7.72 9.27
C ALA A 71 2.91 7.97 10.38
N MET A 72 2.42 6.90 11.02
CA MET A 72 1.49 6.99 12.14
C MET A 72 2.12 7.70 13.35
N CYS A 73 3.36 7.38 13.71
CA CYS A 73 4.07 8.01 14.82
C CYS A 73 4.27 9.51 14.58
N ILE A 74 4.71 9.88 13.37
CA ILE A 74 4.82 11.29 12.96
C ILE A 74 3.46 11.97 13.02
N GLY A 75 2.40 11.32 12.56
CA GLY A 75 1.02 11.81 12.63
C GLY A 75 0.56 12.07 14.08
N VAL A 76 0.84 11.13 14.99
CA VAL A 76 0.53 11.26 16.42
C VAL A 76 1.30 12.40 17.05
N TRP A 77 2.61 12.52 16.81
CA TRP A 77 3.40 13.64 17.34
C TRP A 77 2.92 14.99 16.81
N ARG A 78 2.59 15.08 15.51
CA ARG A 78 2.02 16.28 14.91
C ARG A 78 0.66 16.64 15.52
N LEU A 79 -0.17 15.63 15.80
CA LEU A 79 -1.47 15.83 16.44
C LEU A 79 -1.34 16.31 17.89
N ARG A 80 -0.42 15.72 18.67
CA ARG A 80 -0.12 16.16 20.04
C ARG A 80 0.36 17.61 20.07
N ARG A 81 1.27 17.97 19.17
CA ARG A 81 1.77 19.35 19.04
C ARG A 81 0.64 20.32 18.73
N ARG A 82 -0.22 20.01 17.76
CA ARG A 82 -1.37 20.87 17.41
C ARG A 82 -2.37 21.02 18.55
N ARG A 83 -2.67 19.95 19.29
CA ARG A 83 -3.56 20.04 20.46
C ARG A 83 -2.99 20.93 21.55
N ALA A 84 -1.69 20.82 21.82
CA ALA A 84 -1.00 21.66 22.79
C ALA A 84 -1.03 23.15 22.38
N GLU A 85 -0.83 23.44 21.08
CA GLU A 85 -0.90 24.80 20.53
C GLU A 85 -2.32 25.40 20.62
N THR A 86 -3.38 24.58 20.48
CA THR A 86 -4.79 25.01 20.56
C THR A 86 -5.33 25.01 22.01
N GLY A 87 -4.53 24.65 23.01
CA GLY A 87 -4.96 24.61 24.42
C GLY A 87 -5.99 23.51 24.74
N LEU A 88 -6.12 22.50 23.87
CA LEU A 88 -6.98 21.33 24.12
C LEU A 88 -6.32 20.41 25.15
N ALA A 89 -7.12 19.83 26.04
CA ALA A 89 -6.64 18.82 26.98
C ALA A 89 -5.98 17.63 26.25
N PRO A 90 -4.94 17.01 26.86
CA PRO A 90 -4.34 15.80 26.32
C PRO A 90 -5.39 14.68 26.21
N SER A 91 -5.17 13.77 25.26
CA SER A 91 -6.06 12.61 25.05
C SER A 91 -6.08 11.73 26.30
N GLU A 92 -7.26 11.24 26.70
CA GLU A 92 -7.42 10.31 27.84
C GLU A 92 -6.61 9.01 27.63
N PHE A 93 -6.48 8.59 26.38
CA PHE A 93 -5.61 7.49 25.97
C PHE A 93 -4.37 8.04 25.29
N GLU A 94 -3.25 8.08 26.02
CA GLU A 94 -1.95 8.51 25.51
C GLU A 94 -0.93 7.35 25.54
N ALA A 95 -0.39 7.00 24.38
CA ALA A 95 0.76 6.12 24.30
C ALA A 95 2.04 6.86 24.71
N LYS A 96 2.74 6.41 25.75
CA LYS A 96 4.02 7.02 26.14
C LYS A 96 5.03 6.90 24.99
N ASN A 97 5.79 7.97 24.75
CA ASN A 97 6.80 8.02 23.68
C ASN A 97 7.83 6.88 23.79
N ILE A 98 8.13 6.42 25.00
CA ILE A 98 9.03 5.29 25.23
C ILE A 98 8.56 4.00 24.55
N TYR A 99 7.27 3.66 24.65
CA TYR A 99 6.75 2.43 24.06
C TYR A 99 6.74 2.51 22.54
N ILE A 100 6.40 3.69 22.00
CA ILE A 100 6.45 3.98 20.57
C ILE A 100 7.88 3.81 20.05
N PHE A 101 8.86 4.38 20.75
CA PHE A 101 10.26 4.31 20.35
C PHE A 101 10.81 2.88 20.38
N VAL A 102 10.58 2.14 21.47
CA VAL A 102 11.00 0.73 21.59
C VAL A 102 10.39 -0.12 20.48
N TYR A 103 9.11 0.08 20.17
CA TYR A 103 8.42 -0.66 19.12
C TYR A 103 8.96 -0.34 17.71
N LEU A 104 9.22 0.95 17.42
CA LEU A 104 9.86 1.36 16.17
C LEU A 104 11.26 0.78 16.04
N LEU A 105 12.04 0.77 17.13
CA LEU A 105 13.38 0.19 17.15
C LEU A 105 13.32 -1.32 16.87
N ALA A 106 12.42 -2.06 17.52
CA ALA A 106 12.22 -3.48 17.26
C ALA A 106 11.82 -3.76 15.80
N SER A 107 10.91 -2.95 15.24
CA SER A 107 10.47 -3.06 13.85
C SER A 107 11.61 -2.79 12.86
N LEU A 108 12.49 -1.83 13.17
CA LEU A 108 13.68 -1.53 12.39
C LEU A 108 14.67 -2.71 12.41
N LEU A 109 14.92 -3.27 13.60
CA LEU A 109 15.80 -4.43 13.75
C LEU A 109 15.31 -5.64 12.95
N MET A 110 13.99 -5.88 12.89
CA MET A 110 13.42 -6.99 12.08
C MET A 110 13.67 -6.84 10.59
N ILE A 111 13.79 -5.61 10.07
CA ILE A 111 14.09 -5.38 8.64
C ILE A 111 15.59 -5.46 8.38
N LEU A 112 16.42 -5.03 9.34
CA LEU A 112 17.88 -5.03 9.21
C LEU A 112 18.50 -6.43 9.40
N MET A 113 17.97 -7.24 10.32
CA MET A 113 18.46 -8.60 10.62
C MET A 113 18.65 -9.47 9.36
N PRO A 114 17.65 -9.58 8.46
CA PRO A 114 17.76 -10.30 7.18
C PRO A 114 18.95 -9.96 6.28
N TRP A 115 19.55 -8.78 6.43
CA TRP A 115 20.69 -8.36 5.63
C TRP A 115 22.03 -8.88 6.16
N VAL A 116 22.07 -9.33 7.41
CA VAL A 116 23.28 -9.87 8.01
C VAL A 116 23.47 -11.30 7.50
N PRO A 117 24.65 -11.66 6.96
CA PRO A 117 24.88 -12.99 6.41
C PRO A 117 24.77 -14.05 7.51
N PRO A 118 24.06 -15.16 7.25
CA PRO A 118 24.03 -16.29 8.17
C PRO A 118 25.41 -16.98 8.21
N GLU A 119 25.65 -17.76 9.26
CA GLU A 119 26.84 -18.61 9.36
C GLU A 119 26.93 -19.58 8.16
N PRO A 120 28.15 -19.91 7.69
CA PRO A 120 28.32 -20.73 6.50
C PRO A 120 27.62 -22.09 6.66
N GLY A 121 26.71 -22.39 5.72
CA GLY A 121 25.91 -23.62 5.72
C GLY A 121 24.53 -23.52 6.37
N GLN A 122 24.17 -22.38 6.96
CA GLN A 122 22.85 -22.12 7.58
C GLN A 122 21.93 -21.25 6.69
N GLY A 123 22.14 -21.26 5.38
CA GLY A 123 21.29 -20.53 4.44
C GLY A 123 20.02 -21.31 4.11
N ASP A 124 18.86 -20.66 4.23
CA ASP A 124 17.55 -21.26 3.91
C ASP A 124 17.38 -21.56 2.41
N VAL A 125 18.19 -20.94 1.55
CA VAL A 125 18.14 -21.09 0.09
C VAL A 125 19.51 -21.44 -0.48
N SER A 126 19.53 -22.20 -1.59
CA SER A 126 20.78 -22.60 -2.27
C SER A 126 21.46 -21.47 -3.05
N PHE A 127 20.75 -20.37 -3.27
CA PHE A 127 21.26 -19.14 -3.89
C PHE A 127 21.57 -18.08 -2.82
N TRP A 128 21.82 -16.84 -3.25
CA TRP A 128 22.19 -15.76 -2.33
C TRP A 128 21.09 -15.50 -1.28
N TYR A 129 21.43 -15.60 0.01
CA TYR A 129 20.46 -15.56 1.12
C TYR A 129 19.55 -14.31 1.10
N ALA A 130 20.09 -13.13 0.80
CA ALA A 130 19.33 -11.87 0.81
C ALA A 130 18.56 -11.59 -0.51
N THR A 131 18.43 -12.59 -1.40
CA THR A 131 17.66 -12.44 -2.65
C THR A 131 16.21 -12.06 -2.36
N TYR A 132 15.58 -12.65 -1.35
CA TYR A 132 14.20 -12.30 -0.98
C TYR A 132 14.09 -10.85 -0.49
N CYS A 133 15.13 -10.32 0.19
CA CYS A 133 15.16 -8.92 0.62
C CYS A 133 15.15 -7.98 -0.59
N VAL A 134 16.02 -8.24 -1.56
CA VAL A 134 16.16 -7.41 -2.77
C VAL A 134 14.92 -7.53 -3.65
N VAL A 135 14.45 -8.74 -3.93
CA VAL A 135 13.24 -8.97 -4.73
C VAL A 135 12.03 -8.33 -4.05
N GLY A 136 11.92 -8.45 -2.72
CA GLY A 136 10.86 -7.83 -1.95
C GLY A 136 10.84 -6.31 -2.06
N ILE A 137 11.99 -5.65 -1.90
CA ILE A 137 12.12 -4.20 -2.10
C ILE A 137 11.86 -3.81 -3.55
N ALA A 138 12.34 -4.58 -4.53
CA ALA A 138 12.11 -4.33 -5.94
C ALA A 138 10.61 -4.38 -6.29
N ILE A 139 9.87 -5.35 -5.75
CA ILE A 139 8.41 -5.43 -5.92
C ILE A 139 7.75 -4.18 -5.32
N LEU A 140 8.10 -3.77 -4.10
CA LEU A 140 7.54 -2.57 -3.47
C LEU A 140 7.87 -1.29 -4.26
N ALA A 141 9.13 -1.14 -4.68
CA ALA A 141 9.58 -0.02 -5.49
C ALA A 141 8.84 0.02 -6.83
N SER A 142 8.67 -1.12 -7.49
CA SER A 142 7.93 -1.21 -8.75
C SER A 142 6.46 -0.79 -8.59
N CYS A 143 5.80 -1.20 -7.51
CA CYS A 143 4.44 -0.76 -7.17
C CYS A 143 4.38 0.75 -6.92
N GLY A 144 5.36 1.31 -6.20
CA GLY A 144 5.45 2.75 -5.94
C GLY A 144 5.69 3.56 -7.21
N ILE A 145 6.61 3.12 -8.07
CA ILE A 145 6.88 3.74 -9.38
C ILE A 145 5.64 3.66 -10.26
N TYR A 146 4.99 2.51 -10.32
CA TYR A 146 3.75 2.32 -11.07
C TYR A 146 2.65 3.29 -10.60
N TYR A 147 2.45 3.42 -9.29
CA TYR A 147 1.49 4.37 -8.72
C TYR A 147 1.85 5.82 -9.06
N TRP A 148 3.12 6.19 -8.94
CA TRP A 148 3.60 7.53 -9.28
C TRP A 148 3.39 7.86 -10.76
N LEU A 149 3.67 6.91 -11.66
CA LEU A 149 3.40 7.07 -13.09
C LEU A 149 1.90 7.28 -13.36
N TRP A 150 1.04 6.55 -12.66
CA TRP A 150 -0.40 6.66 -12.86
C TRP A 150 -1.02 7.94 -12.29
N PHE A 151 -0.66 8.31 -11.05
CA PHE A 151 -1.26 9.43 -10.31
C PHE A 151 -0.55 10.77 -10.50
N VAL A 152 0.71 10.79 -10.91
CA VAL A 152 1.47 12.03 -11.09
C VAL A 152 1.78 12.26 -12.56
N PHE A 153 2.34 11.27 -13.25
CA PHE A 153 2.80 11.45 -14.62
C PHE A 153 1.64 11.54 -15.62
N LEU A 154 0.68 10.62 -15.56
CA LEU A 154 -0.48 10.60 -16.46
C LEU A 154 -1.37 11.86 -16.39
N PRO A 155 -1.76 12.38 -15.20
CA PRO A 155 -2.53 13.62 -15.11
C PRO A 155 -1.74 14.86 -15.51
N ARG A 156 -0.41 14.91 -15.26
CA ARG A 156 0.44 16.01 -15.73
C ARG A 156 0.54 16.07 -17.25
N LEU A 157 0.65 14.93 -17.91
CA LEU A 157 0.70 14.85 -19.37
C LEU A 157 -0.67 15.13 -19.99
N GLY A 158 -1.75 14.68 -19.34
CA GLY A 158 -3.12 14.84 -19.82
C GLY A 158 -3.82 16.13 -19.39
N GLY A 159 -3.21 16.97 -18.56
CA GLY A 159 -3.83 18.21 -18.08
C GLY A 159 -5.15 18.00 -17.32
N TYR A 160 -5.33 16.85 -16.65
CA TYR A 160 -6.55 16.56 -15.88
C TYR A 160 -6.22 16.29 -14.42
N GLU A 161 -7.11 16.70 -13.52
CA GLU A 161 -7.07 16.39 -12.11
C GLU A 161 -7.92 15.15 -11.82
N ILE A 162 -7.52 14.34 -10.84
CA ILE A 162 -8.27 13.15 -10.45
C ILE A 162 -9.14 13.53 -9.26
N VAL A 163 -10.43 13.77 -9.48
CA VAL A 163 -11.38 14.25 -8.46
C VAL A 163 -12.32 13.13 -8.02
N GLU A 164 -12.51 13.02 -6.71
CA GLU A 164 -13.41 12.06 -6.10
C GLU A 164 -14.88 12.50 -6.24
N LYS A 165 -15.69 11.75 -7.01
CA LYS A 165 -17.14 11.93 -7.06
C LYS A 165 -17.84 10.72 -6.40
N ILE A 166 -18.69 10.99 -5.41
CA ILE A 166 -19.48 9.98 -4.73
C ILE A 166 -20.76 9.79 -5.56
N GLU A 167 -20.90 8.64 -6.22
CA GLU A 167 -22.17 8.26 -6.84
C GLU A 167 -22.95 7.35 -5.89
N GLU A 168 -24.15 7.79 -5.49
CA GLU A 168 -25.10 6.95 -4.76
C GLU A 168 -25.83 6.05 -5.77
N GLN A 169 -25.47 4.77 -5.76
CA GLN A 169 -26.12 3.78 -6.61
C GLN A 169 -27.46 3.37 -5.98
N ARG A 170 -28.48 3.11 -6.81
CA ARG A 170 -29.89 2.81 -6.46
C ARG A 170 -30.13 1.75 -5.36
N ASN A 171 -29.10 0.97 -4.99
CA ASN A 171 -29.12 -0.02 -3.92
C ASN A 171 -28.55 0.48 -2.57
N GLY A 172 -28.35 1.80 -2.39
CA GLY A 172 -27.79 2.38 -1.16
C GLY A 172 -26.28 2.15 -0.97
N ALA A 173 -25.60 1.53 -1.93
CA ALA A 173 -24.16 1.36 -1.92
C ALA A 173 -23.48 2.65 -2.42
N ARG A 174 -22.75 3.33 -1.53
CA ARG A 174 -21.84 4.43 -1.89
C ARG A 174 -20.62 3.87 -2.61
N ASN A 175 -20.43 4.26 -3.86
CA ASN A 175 -19.21 3.98 -4.59
C ASN A 175 -18.48 5.31 -4.82
N VAL A 176 -17.23 5.34 -4.38
CA VAL A 176 -16.32 6.46 -4.59
C VAL A 176 -15.74 6.30 -6.01
N HIS A 177 -16.08 7.20 -6.92
CA HIS A 177 -15.57 7.16 -8.29
C HIS A 177 -14.59 8.31 -8.52
N LEU A 178 -13.31 7.98 -8.75
CA LEU A 178 -12.33 8.98 -9.20
C LEU A 178 -12.62 9.32 -10.68
N VAL A 179 -13.02 10.56 -10.95
CA VAL A 179 -13.30 11.09 -12.29
C VAL A 179 -12.14 12.00 -12.69
N ARG A 180 -11.66 11.87 -13.92
CA ARG A 180 -10.70 12.81 -14.51
C ARG A 180 -11.44 14.12 -14.81
N GLN A 181 -11.12 15.19 -14.10
CA GLN A 181 -11.62 16.53 -14.33
C GLN A 181 -10.54 17.34 -15.04
N TYR A 182 -10.76 17.63 -16.31
CA TYR A 182 -9.95 18.64 -17.00
C TYR A 182 -10.37 20.02 -16.46
N PRO A 183 -9.44 20.96 -16.25
CA PRO A 183 -9.80 22.33 -15.92
C PRO A 183 -10.59 22.89 -17.12
N CYS A 184 -11.90 23.00 -16.97
CA CYS A 184 -12.73 23.72 -17.93
C CYS A 184 -12.42 25.21 -17.77
N GLU A 185 -11.82 25.79 -18.79
CA GLU A 185 -11.81 27.23 -19.01
C GLU A 185 -13.27 27.66 -19.29
N GLY A 186 -13.94 28.20 -18.27
CA GLY A 186 -15.26 28.85 -18.40
C GLY A 186 -16.47 27.99 -17.99
N THR A 187 -16.88 28.07 -16.73
CA THR A 187 -18.31 28.20 -16.36
C THR A 187 -18.39 28.95 -15.03
N GLU A 188 -19.19 30.01 -15.05
CA GLU A 188 -19.34 31.03 -14.03
C GLU A 188 -19.66 30.52 -12.62
N ARG A 189 -19.25 31.37 -11.66
CA ARG A 189 -19.75 31.50 -10.30
C ARG A 189 -21.23 31.07 -10.17
N GLN A 190 -21.49 29.92 -9.56
CA GLN A 190 -22.74 29.70 -8.85
C GLN A 190 -22.49 29.90 -7.36
N PRO A 191 -23.00 30.98 -6.73
CA PRO A 191 -22.92 31.16 -5.29
C PRO A 191 -23.81 30.13 -4.60
N LEU A 192 -23.25 29.43 -3.61
CA LEU A 192 -24.01 28.61 -2.67
C LEU A 192 -24.85 29.56 -1.81
N LEU A 193 -26.18 29.49 -1.97
CA LEU A 193 -27.15 29.84 -0.94
C LEU A 193 -27.51 28.56 -0.16
#